data_AF-A0A9R0Z5V0-F1
#
_entry.id   AF-A0A9R0Z5V0-F1
#
_cell.length_a   1.000
_cell.length_b   1.000
_cell.length_c   1.000
_cell.angle_alpha   90.00
_cell.angle_beta   90.00
_cell.angle_gamma   90.00
#
_symmetry.space_group_name_H-M   'P 1'
#
loop_
_entity.id
_entity.type
_entity.pdbx_description
1 polymer ?
#
loop_
_entity_poly.entity_id
_entity_poly.type
_entity_poly.pdbx_seq_one_letter_code
_entity_poly.pdbx_strand_id
1 'polypeptide(L)'
;METMRSYAEDIDGGRSPSVSMLSEVAAARKITIVGGSVPEMASGQLFNTCCVVGPDGEIKAKHRKLHLFGIDIPGDITFRESDTFTAGQEPTVVDTVLLQTLDGLVLGFVMISASQNWQCCIDQEVHT
;
A
#
# COMPACT_ATOMS: atom_id res chain seq x y z
N MET A 1 7.36 -13.33 15.90
CA MET A 1 7.48 -11.85 15.93
C MET A 1 8.85 -11.37 15.43
N GLU A 2 9.96 -12.03 15.80
CA GLU A 2 11.32 -11.71 15.30
C GLU A 2 11.46 -11.80 13.76
N THR A 3 10.61 -12.63 13.14
CA THR A 3 10.60 -12.93 11.70
C THR A 3 10.15 -11.77 10.80
N MET A 4 9.23 -10.90 11.24
CA MET A 4 8.70 -9.87 10.33
C MET A 4 9.71 -8.75 10.08
N ARG A 5 10.53 -8.45 11.10
CA ARG A 5 11.57 -7.43 11.04
C ARG A 5 12.70 -7.81 10.08
N SER A 6 13.04 -9.10 9.97
CA SER A 6 14.06 -9.57 9.02
C SER A 6 13.62 -9.51 7.56
N TYR A 7 12.31 -9.50 7.30
CA TYR A 7 11.76 -9.31 5.96
C TYR A 7 11.40 -7.84 5.66
N ALA A 8 11.66 -6.93 6.61
CA ALA A 8 11.29 -5.53 6.44
C ALA A 8 12.16 -4.86 5.36
N GLU A 9 11.50 -4.14 4.47
CA GLU A 9 12.13 -3.44 3.37
C GLU A 9 12.31 -1.95 3.70
N ASP A 10 13.42 -1.35 3.28
CA ASP A 10 13.62 0.10 3.35
C ASP A 10 13.28 0.70 1.99
N ILE A 11 12.03 1.11 1.85
CA ILE A 11 11.47 1.67 0.62
C ILE A 11 12.14 3.02 0.29
N ASP A 12 12.28 3.90 1.28
CA ASP A 12 12.82 5.26 1.08
C ASP A 12 14.33 5.24 0.81
N GLY A 13 15.05 4.26 1.38
CA GLY A 13 16.46 4.03 1.11
C GLY A 13 16.75 3.12 -0.09
N GLY A 14 15.74 2.80 -0.91
CA GLY A 14 15.88 2.02 -2.15
C GLY A 14 16.26 0.54 -1.96
N ARG A 15 16.15 0.01 -0.74
CA ARG A 15 16.44 -1.41 -0.41
C ARG A 15 15.13 -2.17 -0.25
N SER A 16 14.38 -2.22 -1.34
CA SER A 16 13.05 -2.84 -1.41
C SER A 16 12.93 -3.71 -2.67
N PRO A 17 13.33 -4.99 -2.59
CA PRO A 17 13.26 -5.90 -3.74
C PRO A 17 11.85 -6.03 -4.31
N SER A 18 10.83 -5.99 -3.43
CA SER A 18 9.44 -6.07 -3.86
C SER A 18 9.04 -4.85 -4.69
N VAL A 19 9.35 -3.63 -4.22
CA VAL A 19 9.02 -2.40 -4.95
C VAL A 19 9.86 -2.26 -6.22
N SER A 20 11.13 -2.67 -6.20
CA SER A 20 11.97 -2.69 -7.41
C SER A 20 11.39 -3.61 -8.49
N MET A 21 10.95 -4.81 -8.13
CA MET A 21 10.31 -5.73 -9.08
C MET A 21 9.01 -5.14 -9.64
N LEU A 22 8.17 -4.53 -8.79
CA LEU A 22 6.95 -3.87 -9.23
C LEU A 22 7.24 -2.69 -10.16
N SER A 23 8.26 -1.89 -9.86
CA SER A 23 8.76 -0.77 -10.69
C SER A 23 9.15 -1.23 -12.09
N GLU A 24 9.95 -2.28 -12.19
CA GLU A 24 10.37 -2.85 -13.47
C GLU A 24 9.18 -3.35 -14.29
N VAL A 25 8.26 -4.07 -13.67
CA VAL A 25 7.07 -4.61 -14.35
C VAL A 25 6.13 -3.48 -14.80
N ALA A 26 5.89 -2.48 -13.94
CA ALA A 26 5.03 -1.36 -14.24
C ALA A 26 5.56 -0.54 -15.43
N ALA A 27 6.85 -0.23 -15.45
CA ALA A 27 7.51 0.46 -16.57
C ALA A 27 7.49 -0.37 -17.86
N ALA A 28 7.84 -1.66 -17.77
CA ALA A 28 7.89 -2.55 -18.94
C ALA A 28 6.52 -2.75 -19.60
N ARG A 29 5.44 -2.74 -18.80
CA ARG A 29 4.07 -2.96 -19.27
C ARG A 29 3.27 -1.67 -19.45
N LYS A 30 3.81 -0.52 -19.02
CA LYS A 30 3.13 0.78 -19.01
C LYS A 30 1.80 0.74 -18.27
N ILE A 31 1.79 0.12 -17.09
CA ILE A 31 0.59 -0.05 -16.25
C ILE A 31 0.82 0.55 -14.86
N THR A 32 -0.26 0.93 -14.20
CA THR A 32 -0.23 1.25 -12.77
C THR A 32 -0.44 -0.02 -11.96
N ILE A 33 0.34 -0.24 -10.90
CA ILE A 33 0.23 -1.39 -10.01
C ILE A 33 -0.01 -0.93 -8.57
N VAL A 34 -1.09 -1.43 -7.97
CA VAL A 34 -1.29 -1.38 -6.51
C VAL A 34 -0.59 -2.60 -5.92
N GLY A 35 0.56 -2.38 -5.29
CA GLY A 35 1.55 -3.42 -4.99
C GLY A 35 1.21 -4.38 -3.84
N GLY A 36 -0.02 -4.40 -3.34
CA GLY A 36 -0.35 -5.07 -2.08
C GLY A 36 0.47 -4.46 -0.93
N SER A 37 0.76 -5.22 0.13
CA SER A 37 1.53 -4.71 1.27
C SER A 37 2.81 -5.48 1.55
N VAL A 38 3.86 -4.75 1.92
CA VAL A 38 5.12 -5.29 2.46
C VAL A 38 5.39 -4.71 3.85
N PRO A 39 6.12 -5.43 4.72
CA PRO A 39 6.67 -4.84 5.93
C PRO A 39 7.71 -3.77 5.56
N GLU A 40 7.48 -2.52 5.94
CA GLU A 40 8.40 -1.40 5.74
C GLU A 40 9.14 -1.09 7.04
N MET A 41 10.46 -0.97 6.98
CA MET A 41 11.27 -0.41 8.06
C MET A 41 11.50 1.08 7.80
N ALA A 42 11.00 1.93 8.69
CA ALA A 42 11.24 3.37 8.63
C ALA A 42 11.43 3.94 10.03
N SER A 43 12.51 4.70 10.23
CA SER A 43 12.82 5.36 11.51
C SER A 43 12.82 4.41 12.72
N GLY A 44 13.25 3.16 12.51
CA GLY A 44 13.29 2.11 13.54
C GLY A 44 11.95 1.44 13.86
N GLN A 45 10.86 1.89 13.22
CA GLN A 45 9.51 1.34 13.33
C GLN A 45 9.17 0.48 12.12
N LEU A 46 8.29 -0.48 12.34
CA LEU A 46 7.80 -1.37 11.30
C LEU A 46 6.38 -0.95 10.89
N PHE A 47 6.12 -0.82 9.59
CA PHE A 47 4.82 -0.47 9.05
C PHE A 47 4.32 -1.52 8.07
N ASN A 48 3.00 -1.67 7.96
CA ASN A 48 2.38 -2.46 6.91
C ASN A 48 2.07 -1.49 5.76
N THR A 49 2.83 -1.60 4.66
CA THR A 49 2.90 -0.52 3.67
C THR A 49 2.58 -1.02 2.27
N CYS A 50 1.67 -0.33 1.61
CA CYS A 50 1.31 -0.52 0.21
C CYS A 50 1.88 0.61 -0.65
N CYS A 51 2.58 0.26 -1.72
CA CYS A 51 3.01 1.22 -2.73
C CYS A 51 2.12 1.15 -3.96
N VAL A 52 1.79 2.32 -4.52
CA VAL A 52 1.22 2.44 -5.86
C VAL A 52 2.35 2.86 -6.79
N VAL A 53 2.62 2.05 -7.80
CA VAL A 53 3.68 2.26 -8.79
C VAL A 53 3.05 2.61 -10.12
N GLY A 54 3.49 3.71 -10.72
CA GLY A 54 2.96 4.21 -11.98
C GLY A 54 3.54 3.53 -13.22
N PRO A 55 2.99 3.84 -14.41
CA PRO A 55 3.42 3.27 -15.69
C PRO A 55 4.84 3.69 -16.12
N ASP A 56 5.42 4.66 -15.44
CA ASP A 56 6.82 5.08 -15.56
C ASP A 56 7.77 4.29 -14.65
N GLY A 57 7.24 3.40 -13.80
CA GLY A 57 8.00 2.67 -12.79
C GLY A 57 8.21 3.45 -11.49
N GLU A 58 7.74 4.69 -11.40
CA GLU A 58 7.93 5.52 -10.21
C GLU A 58 6.85 5.25 -9.16
N ILE A 59 7.22 5.34 -7.88
CA ILE A 59 6.25 5.27 -6.79
C ILE A 59 5.39 6.54 -6.83
N LYS A 60 4.08 6.38 -7.06
CA LYS A 60 3.10 7.48 -7.04
C LYS A 60 2.60 7.76 -5.64
N ALA A 61 2.49 6.73 -4.80
CA ALA A 61 2.09 6.88 -3.42
C ALA A 61 2.55 5.71 -2.55
N LYS A 62 2.62 5.98 -1.25
CA LYS A 62 2.92 5.01 -0.21
C LYS A 62 1.88 5.13 0.90
N HIS A 63 1.14 4.06 1.13
CA HIS A 63 0.08 4.00 2.13
C HIS A 63 0.47 3.06 3.26
N ARG A 64 0.60 3.60 4.48
CA ARG A 64 0.80 2.81 5.70
C ARG A 64 -0.56 2.50 6.31
N LYS A 65 -0.81 1.23 6.60
CA LYS A 65 -2.08 0.73 7.16
C LYS A 65 -2.49 1.53 8.40
N LEU A 66 -3.63 2.21 8.34
CA LEU A 66 -4.13 3.04 9.45
C LEU A 66 -4.75 2.18 10.54
N HIS A 67 -5.62 1.24 10.15
CA HIS A 67 -6.36 0.39 11.09
C HIS A 67 -5.69 -0.99 11.16
N LEU A 68 -4.89 -1.17 12.22
CA LEU A 68 -4.25 -2.45 12.49
C LEU A 68 -5.27 -3.47 12.99
N PHE A 69 -5.12 -4.71 12.55
CA PHE A 69 -6.01 -5.80 12.90
C PHE A 69 -5.80 -6.25 14.34
N GLY A 70 -6.88 -6.38 15.09
CA GLY A 70 -6.88 -6.93 16.44
C GLY A 70 -8.11 -7.80 16.63
N ILE A 71 -7.90 -9.01 17.15
CA ILE A 71 -8.96 -9.92 17.57
C ILE A 71 -8.63 -10.45 18.97
N ASP A 72 -9.63 -10.49 19.83
CA ASP A 72 -9.50 -10.99 21.19
C ASP A 72 -10.75 -11.80 21.54
N ILE A 73 -10.66 -13.12 21.37
CA ILE A 73 -11.71 -14.07 21.71
C ILE A 73 -11.26 -14.81 22.98
N PRO A 74 -11.86 -14.50 24.15
CA PRO A 74 -11.47 -15.11 25.41
C PRO A 74 -11.52 -16.64 25.35
N GLY A 75 -10.38 -17.29 25.65
CA GLY A 75 -10.26 -18.74 25.65
C GLY A 75 -10.00 -19.38 24.27
N ASP A 76 -9.87 -18.59 23.20
CA ASP A 76 -9.60 -19.08 21.85
C ASP A 76 -8.35 -18.39 21.25
N ILE A 77 -8.51 -17.21 20.63
CA ILE A 77 -7.44 -16.50 19.94
C ILE A 77 -7.36 -15.04 20.36
N THR A 78 -6.16 -14.63 20.74
CA THR A 78 -5.79 -13.22 20.85
C THR A 78 -4.68 -12.93 19.84
N PHE A 79 -4.92 -12.02 18.90
CA PHE A 79 -3.93 -11.55 17.95
C PHE A 79 -4.05 -10.04 17.78
N ARG A 80 -2.93 -9.33 17.91
CA ARG A 80 -2.86 -7.87 17.77
C ARG A 80 -1.73 -7.51 16.84
N GLU A 81 -2.06 -7.06 15.64
CA GLU A 81 -1.09 -6.61 14.65
C GLU A 81 -0.26 -5.40 15.17
N SER A 82 -0.84 -4.61 16.07
CA SER A 82 -0.18 -3.50 16.78
C SER A 82 1.01 -3.89 17.64
N ASP A 83 1.13 -5.17 18.01
CA ASP A 83 2.29 -5.65 18.76
C ASP A 83 3.55 -5.72 17.88
N THR A 84 3.38 -5.66 16.55
CA THR A 84 4.46 -5.75 15.56
C THR A 84 4.54 -4.52 14.66
N PHE A 85 3.42 -3.98 14.22
CA PHE A 85 3.34 -2.87 13.28
C PHE A 85 2.89 -1.57 13.95
N THR A 86 3.38 -0.46 13.41
CA THR A 86 2.95 0.90 13.72
C THR A 86 1.89 1.33 12.71
N ALA A 87 0.85 2.01 13.19
CA ALA A 87 -0.22 2.51 12.35
C ALA A 87 0.23 3.71 11.50
N GLY A 88 -0.28 3.80 10.27
CA GLY A 88 -0.25 5.02 9.47
C GLY A 88 -1.07 6.14 10.12
N GLN A 89 -0.88 7.36 9.62
CA GLN A 89 -1.50 8.57 10.20
C GLN A 89 -2.61 9.16 9.34
N GLU A 90 -2.57 8.93 8.02
CA GLU A 90 -3.42 9.63 7.06
C GLU A 90 -3.90 8.69 5.95
N PRO A 91 -5.15 8.85 5.48
CA PRO A 91 -5.61 8.15 4.29
C PRO A 91 -4.79 8.57 3.07
N THR A 92 -4.68 7.70 2.07
CA THR A 92 -3.90 7.98 0.86
C THR A 92 -4.81 7.95 -0.35
N VAL A 93 -4.83 9.05 -1.10
CA VAL A 93 -5.53 9.18 -2.38
C VAL A 93 -4.50 9.22 -3.50
N VAL A 94 -4.75 8.49 -4.58
CA VAL A 94 -3.84 8.43 -5.73
C VAL A 94 -4.64 8.58 -7.01
N ASP A 95 -4.25 9.56 -7.82
CA ASP A 95 -4.78 9.70 -9.17
C ASP A 95 -4.11 8.70 -10.11
N THR A 96 -4.91 7.96 -10.85
CA THR A 96 -4.41 6.98 -11.81
C THR A 96 -5.22 7.03 -13.10
N VAL A 97 -4.60 6.57 -14.18
CA VAL A 97 -5.28 6.41 -15.48
C VAL A 97 -5.46 4.92 -15.72
N LEU A 98 -6.70 4.41 -15.63
CA LEU A 98 -7.00 2.99 -15.82
C LEU A 98 -7.27 2.60 -17.28
N LEU A 99 -7.64 3.57 -18.13
CA LEU A 99 -7.93 3.34 -19.54
C LEU A 99 -7.29 4.45 -20.38
N GLN A 100 -6.30 4.09 -21.20
CA GLN A 100 -5.74 4.99 -22.22
C GLN A 100 -6.59 5.08 -23.49
N THR A 101 -7.70 4.33 -23.57
CA THR A 101 -8.60 4.35 -24.73
C THR A 101 -9.97 4.88 -24.33
N LEU A 102 -10.30 6.03 -24.92
CA LEU A 102 -11.53 6.83 -24.86
C LEU A 102 -11.58 7.86 -23.71
N ASP A 103 -11.28 9.12 -24.09
CA ASP A 103 -11.68 10.38 -23.43
C ASP A 103 -11.16 10.72 -22.03
N GLY A 104 -9.88 10.46 -21.74
CA GLY A 104 -9.17 11.17 -20.65
C GLY A 104 -9.71 10.90 -19.24
N LEU A 105 -10.24 9.70 -18.99
CA LEU A 105 -10.75 9.31 -17.67
C LEU A 105 -9.61 9.20 -16.65
N VAL A 106 -9.59 10.12 -15.69
CA VAL A 106 -8.78 10.02 -14.46
C VAL A 106 -9.64 9.35 -13.38
N LEU A 107 -9.12 8.28 -12.78
CA LEU A 107 -9.76 7.61 -11.65
C LEU A 107 -8.89 7.79 -10.41
N GLY A 108 -9.47 8.43 -9.40
CA GLY A 108 -8.89 8.54 -8.06
C GLY A 108 -9.17 7.28 -7.25
N PHE A 109 -8.12 6.73 -6.65
CA PHE A 109 -8.21 5.62 -5.70
C PHE A 109 -7.97 6.12 -4.29
N VAL A 110 -8.96 5.95 -3.40
CA VAL A 110 -8.75 6.14 -1.96
C VAL A 110 -8.42 4.79 -1.33
N MET A 111 -7.21 4.68 -0.80
CA MET A 111 -6.77 3.51 -0.05
C MET A 111 -7.14 3.70 1.41
N ILE A 112 -8.20 3.00 1.84
CA ILE A 112 -8.59 2.91 3.25
C ILE A 112 -8.34 1.47 3.69
N SER A 113 -7.32 1.26 4.51
CA SER A 113 -7.09 -0.06 5.08
C SER A 113 -8.08 -0.34 6.21
N ALA A 114 -8.93 -1.36 6.07
CA ALA A 114 -9.69 -1.95 7.17
C ALA A 114 -9.43 -3.46 7.17
N SER A 115 -8.75 -3.98 8.20
CA SER A 115 -8.59 -5.43 8.49
C SER A 115 -8.55 -6.38 7.27
N GLN A 116 -7.35 -6.64 6.73
CA GLN A 116 -7.06 -7.55 5.58
C GLN A 116 -7.84 -7.31 4.27
N ASN A 117 -8.91 -6.53 4.28
CA ASN A 117 -9.74 -6.19 3.14
C ASN A 117 -9.47 -4.75 2.74
N TRP A 118 -8.83 -4.57 1.59
CA TRP A 118 -8.69 -3.26 0.98
C TRP A 118 -10.07 -2.80 0.51
N GLN A 119 -10.72 -1.92 1.25
CA GLN A 119 -11.88 -1.22 0.73
C GLN A 119 -11.35 -0.09 -0.16
N CYS A 120 -11.21 -0.40 -1.45
CA CYS A 120 -11.03 0.60 -2.48
C CYS A 120 -12.30 1.45 -2.54
N CYS A 121 -12.22 2.71 -2.12
CA CYS A 121 -13.25 3.68 -2.42
C CYS A 121 -12.81 4.40 -3.69
N ILE A 122 -13.55 4.16 -4.78
CA ILE A 122 -13.44 4.97 -6.00
C ILE A 122 -14.23 6.24 -5.72
N ASP A 123 -13.55 7.37 -5.60
CA ASP A 123 -14.22 8.66 -5.61
C ASP A 123 -14.29 9.12 -7.07
N GLN A 124 -15.51 9.20 -7.62
CA GLN A 124 -15.74 9.76 -8.95
C GLN A 124 -16.16 11.22 -8.80
N GLU A 125 -15.21 12.15 -8.72
CA GLU A 125 -15.52 13.54 -9.00
C GLU A 125 -15.21 13.82 -10.48
N VAL A 126 -16.25 13.69 -11.32
CA VAL A 126 -16.25 14.19 -12.70
C VAL A 126 -16.62 15.67 -12.65
N HIS A 127 -15.70 16.55 -13.00
CA HIS A 127 -16.03 17.92 -13.40
C HIS A 127 -15.70 18.05 -14.89
N THR A 128 -16.74 18.29 -15.67
CA THR A 128 -16.73 18.63 -17.12
C THR A 128 -16.15 20.01 -17.37
#